data_AF-A0A225CG28-F1
#
_entry.id   AF-A0A225CG28-F1
#
_cell.length_a   1.000
_cell.length_b   1.000
_cell.length_c   1.000
_cell.angle_alpha   90.00
_cell.angle_beta   90.00
_cell.angle_gamma   90.00
#
_symmetry.space_group_name_H-M   'P 1'
#
loop_
_entity.id
_entity.type
_entity.pdbx_description
1 polymer ?
#
loop_
_entity_poly.entity_id
_entity_poly.type
_entity_poly.pdbx_seq_one_letter_code
_entity_poly.pdbx_strand_id
1 'polypeptide(L)'
;MTSSADAAHPDPSTQARYQVRLDGGVAGARRIAAGADVIVWVDALPSVPPPTAARRDEVLATMPARPAVVSAGLADAPAVADWILALQTALGRRAYVAVVAAGTVEADGSWRACAEDQLAAGAVVDALAALGIDATSPEAAVACAAYQQLRPAVGHLVTASVSARRLDAAGHGGLVAAALAAGPVDVVVHRLHRDA
;
A
#
# COMPACT_ATOMS: atom_id res chain seq x y z
N MET A 1 -13.96 45.26 7.97
CA MET A 1 -13.78 44.30 6.87
C MET A 1 -12.89 43.19 7.37
N THR A 2 -13.48 42.18 8.01
CA THR A 2 -12.80 40.98 8.50
C THR A 2 -12.47 40.10 7.31
N SER A 3 -11.18 39.92 7.03
CA SER A 3 -10.68 39.04 5.96
C SER A 3 -11.09 37.60 6.27
N SER A 4 -11.93 37.05 5.42
CA SER A 4 -12.49 35.69 5.45
C SER A 4 -11.54 34.66 4.79
N ALA A 5 -10.22 34.78 4.97
CA ALA A 5 -9.26 33.98 4.21
C ALA A 5 -8.19 33.36 5.11
N ASP A 6 -8.54 32.27 5.79
CA ASP A 6 -7.65 31.10 5.88
C ASP A 6 -8.48 29.85 6.24
N ALA A 7 -9.26 29.35 5.29
CA ALA A 7 -9.64 27.94 5.34
C ALA A 7 -8.35 27.17 5.02
N ALA A 8 -7.58 26.86 6.06
CA ALA A 8 -6.24 26.26 5.95
C ALA A 8 -6.23 25.18 4.87
N HIS A 9 -5.51 25.44 3.78
CA HIS A 9 -5.37 24.45 2.71
C HIS A 9 -4.69 23.21 3.32
N PRO A 10 -5.23 22.00 3.15
CA PRO A 10 -4.61 20.82 3.71
C PRO A 10 -3.17 20.73 3.20
N ASP A 11 -2.24 20.36 4.10
CA ASP A 11 -0.83 20.19 3.75
C ASP A 11 -0.71 19.32 2.49
N PRO A 12 -0.08 19.80 1.40
CA PRO A 12 0.01 19.06 0.15
C PRO A 12 0.60 17.65 0.28
N SER A 13 1.48 17.43 1.26
CA SER A 13 2.09 16.14 1.54
C SER A 13 1.11 15.06 1.99
N THR A 14 -0.09 15.46 2.44
CA THR A 14 -1.19 14.55 2.80
C THR A 14 -1.89 13.95 1.59
N GLN A 15 -1.70 14.54 0.40
CA GLN A 15 -2.38 14.14 -0.85
C GLN A 15 -3.92 14.16 -0.71
N ALA A 16 -4.47 14.94 0.22
CA ALA A 16 -5.86 14.83 0.67
C ALA A 16 -6.93 15.00 -0.43
N ARG A 17 -6.60 15.75 -1.50
CA ARG A 17 -7.47 15.98 -2.67
C ARG A 17 -7.70 14.74 -3.54
N TYR A 18 -6.88 13.70 -3.39
CA TYR A 18 -6.94 12.51 -4.21
C TYR A 18 -7.66 11.39 -3.47
N GLN A 19 -8.42 10.61 -4.24
CA GLN A 19 -9.11 9.43 -3.73
C GLN A 19 -8.11 8.30 -3.46
N VAL A 20 -7.15 8.10 -4.36
CA VAL A 20 -6.08 7.10 -4.19
C VAL A 20 -4.76 7.83 -3.95
N ARG A 21 -4.16 7.59 -2.79
CA ARG A 21 -2.92 8.20 -2.33
C ARG A 21 -1.85 7.13 -2.21
N LEU A 22 -0.59 7.50 -2.38
CA LEU A 22 0.52 6.57 -2.22
C LEU A 22 1.69 7.23 -1.49
N ASP A 23 2.23 6.55 -0.50
CA ASP A 23 3.46 6.96 0.18
C ASP A 23 4.23 5.72 0.71
N GLY A 24 5.44 5.92 1.19
CA GLY A 24 6.34 4.86 1.65
C GLY A 24 6.48 4.79 3.17
N GLY A 25 6.42 3.57 3.68
CA GLY A 25 6.73 3.24 5.07
C GLY A 25 5.85 3.94 6.11
N VAL A 26 6.31 3.90 7.35
CA VAL A 26 5.56 4.41 8.52
C VAL A 26 5.30 5.91 8.45
N ALA A 27 6.33 6.67 8.05
CA ALA A 27 6.21 8.12 7.96
C ALA A 27 5.21 8.53 6.86
N GLY A 28 5.23 7.83 5.72
CA GLY A 28 4.26 8.02 4.66
C GLY A 28 2.84 7.66 5.10
N ALA A 29 2.66 6.49 5.74
CA ALA A 29 1.37 6.08 6.29
C ALA A 29 0.74 7.17 7.18
N ARG A 30 1.54 7.75 8.09
CA ARG A 30 1.09 8.84 8.98
C ARG A 30 0.65 10.09 8.22
N ARG A 31 1.32 10.43 7.11
CA ARG A 31 0.96 11.59 6.28
C ARG A 31 -0.37 11.39 5.55
N ILE A 32 -0.59 10.24 4.94
CA ILE A 32 -1.71 10.03 4.01
C ILE A 32 -2.94 9.35 4.62
N ALA A 33 -2.83 8.77 5.83
CA ALA A 33 -3.94 8.06 6.49
C ALA A 33 -5.09 8.96 6.95
N ALA A 34 -4.83 10.25 7.19
CA ALA A 34 -5.86 11.18 7.63
C ALA A 34 -6.98 11.31 6.57
N GLY A 35 -8.21 11.01 6.96
CA GLY A 35 -9.37 11.04 6.06
C GLY A 35 -9.45 9.89 5.05
N ALA A 36 -8.57 8.88 5.16
CA ALA A 36 -8.73 7.63 4.41
C ALA A 36 -9.81 6.74 5.05
N ASP A 37 -10.52 5.98 4.22
CA ASP A 37 -11.42 4.90 4.65
C ASP A 37 -10.71 3.55 4.68
N VAL A 38 -9.62 3.39 3.92
CA VAL A 38 -8.81 2.18 3.94
C VAL A 38 -7.33 2.51 3.82
N ILE A 39 -6.53 1.81 4.61
CA ILE A 39 -5.07 1.76 4.49
C ILE A 39 -4.73 0.39 3.90
N VAL A 40 -4.09 0.40 2.73
CA VAL A 40 -3.55 -0.80 2.08
C VAL A 40 -2.06 -0.84 2.38
N TRP A 41 -1.65 -1.70 3.31
CA TRP A 41 -0.24 -1.93 3.62
C TRP A 41 0.34 -2.95 2.64
N VAL A 42 1.15 -2.45 1.70
CA VAL A 42 1.70 -3.24 0.60
C VAL A 42 3.08 -3.77 0.98
N ASP A 43 3.18 -5.09 1.12
CA ASP A 43 4.41 -5.80 1.50
C ASP A 43 4.51 -7.05 0.63
N ALA A 44 5.30 -6.98 -0.44
CA ALA A 44 5.31 -7.99 -1.49
C ALA A 44 6.07 -9.25 -1.08
N LEU A 45 7.05 -9.13 -0.18
CA LEU A 45 7.88 -10.23 0.27
C LEU A 45 8.03 -10.20 1.79
N PRO A 46 7.90 -11.34 2.48
CA PRO A 46 8.11 -11.38 3.91
C PRO A 46 9.57 -11.03 4.24
N SER A 47 9.78 -10.40 5.40
CA SER A 47 11.12 -10.09 5.89
C SER A 47 11.66 -11.22 6.79
N VAL A 48 12.98 -11.48 6.77
CA VAL A 48 13.62 -12.59 7.51
C VAL A 48 14.93 -12.13 8.20
N PRO A 49 15.17 -12.48 9.50
CA PRO A 49 14.22 -13.14 10.41
C PRO A 49 12.96 -12.27 10.51
N PRO A 50 11.76 -12.87 10.70
CA PRO A 50 10.54 -12.10 10.68
C PRO A 50 10.77 -10.88 11.57
N PRO A 51 10.64 -9.63 11.05
CA PRO A 51 10.42 -8.56 11.99
C PRO A 51 9.25 -9.08 12.81
N THR A 52 9.41 -9.01 14.13
CA THR A 52 8.26 -9.19 15.00
C THR A 52 7.11 -8.47 14.31
N ALA A 53 6.00 -9.17 14.02
CA ALA A 53 4.87 -8.61 13.27
C ALA A 53 4.49 -7.20 13.79
N ALA A 54 4.82 -6.95 15.06
CA ALA A 54 5.29 -5.70 15.65
C ALA A 54 5.63 -4.55 14.66
N ARG A 55 6.52 -4.62 13.66
CA ARG A 55 6.72 -3.41 12.80
C ARG A 55 5.48 -3.01 12.00
N ARG A 56 4.75 -3.95 11.40
CA ARG A 56 3.48 -3.65 10.74
C ARG A 56 2.41 -3.34 11.78
N ASP A 57 2.22 -4.22 12.76
CA ASP A 57 1.13 -4.13 13.73
C ASP A 57 1.27 -2.90 14.65
N GLU A 58 2.49 -2.49 15.02
CA GLU A 58 2.79 -1.24 15.73
C GLU A 58 2.41 -0.02 14.88
N VAL A 59 2.73 -0.05 13.58
CA VAL A 59 2.38 1.03 12.67
C VAL A 59 0.88 1.16 12.55
N LEU A 60 0.19 0.03 12.33
CA LEU A 60 -1.26 -0.04 12.25
C LEU A 60 -1.93 0.38 13.57
N ALA A 61 -1.32 0.09 14.72
CA ALA A 61 -1.78 0.56 16.02
C ALA A 61 -1.66 2.08 16.18
N THR A 62 -0.72 2.73 15.47
CA THR A 62 -0.61 4.20 15.46
C THR A 62 -1.52 4.89 14.43
N MET A 63 -2.16 4.12 13.54
CA MET A 63 -3.08 4.68 12.54
C MET A 63 -4.44 5.02 13.15
N PRO A 64 -5.20 5.98 12.58
CA PRO A 64 -6.55 6.29 13.02
C PRO A 64 -7.42 5.01 13.12
N ALA A 65 -8.31 4.97 14.11
CA ALA A 65 -9.12 3.78 14.38
C ALA A 65 -10.21 3.51 13.32
N ARG A 66 -10.58 4.56 12.56
CA ARG A 66 -11.66 4.55 11.57
C ARG A 66 -11.35 3.75 10.30
N PRO A 67 -10.23 3.99 9.58
CA PRO A 67 -9.96 3.27 8.34
C PRO A 67 -9.85 1.76 8.58
N ALA A 68 -10.38 1.01 7.61
CA ALA A 68 -10.01 -0.38 7.45
C ALA A 68 -8.51 -0.51 7.19
N VAL A 69 -7.95 -1.66 7.53
CA VAL A 69 -6.56 -1.98 7.27
C VAL A 69 -6.48 -3.34 6.61
N VAL A 70 -5.88 -3.38 5.43
CA VAL A 70 -5.67 -4.60 4.66
C VAL A 70 -4.21 -4.73 4.24
N SER A 71 -3.74 -5.95 4.06
CA SER A 71 -2.43 -6.23 3.44
C SER A 71 -2.59 -6.61 1.97
N ALA A 72 -1.58 -6.27 1.19
CA ALA A 72 -1.49 -6.66 -0.21
C ALA A 72 -0.05 -7.03 -0.59
N GLY A 73 0.12 -8.16 -1.25
CA GLY A 73 1.26 -8.46 -2.11
C GLY A 73 0.95 -8.19 -3.58
N LEU A 74 1.88 -8.54 -4.46
CA LEU A 74 1.73 -8.33 -5.91
C LEU A 74 0.52 -9.09 -6.48
N ALA A 75 0.35 -10.34 -6.07
CA ALA A 75 -0.69 -11.22 -6.59
C ALA A 75 -2.09 -10.94 -6.00
N ASP A 76 -2.15 -10.20 -4.89
CA ASP A 76 -3.39 -9.89 -4.15
C ASP A 76 -4.12 -8.67 -4.72
N ALA A 77 -3.44 -7.88 -5.58
CA ALA A 77 -3.93 -6.59 -6.04
C ALA A 77 -5.37 -6.60 -6.61
N PRO A 78 -5.78 -7.58 -7.46
CA PRO A 78 -7.17 -7.64 -7.93
C PRO A 78 -8.18 -7.87 -6.81
N ALA A 79 -7.92 -8.82 -5.91
CA ALA A 79 -8.81 -9.15 -4.80
C ALA A 79 -8.96 -7.97 -3.82
N VAL A 80 -7.85 -7.26 -3.55
CA VAL A 80 -7.85 -6.04 -2.73
C VAL A 80 -8.67 -4.93 -3.40
N ALA A 81 -8.55 -4.74 -4.71
CA ALA A 81 -9.33 -3.74 -5.44
C ALA A 81 -10.83 -4.06 -5.41
N ASP A 82 -11.22 -5.31 -5.65
CA ASP A 82 -12.61 -5.77 -5.56
C ASP A 82 -13.19 -5.55 -4.14
N TRP A 83 -12.41 -5.86 -3.10
CA TRP A 83 -12.80 -5.62 -1.72
C TRP A 83 -13.00 -4.13 -1.41
N ILE A 84 -12.12 -3.26 -1.91
CA ILE A 84 -12.25 -1.80 -1.76
C ILE A 84 -13.47 -1.27 -2.50
N LEU A 85 -13.77 -1.80 -3.70
CA LEU A 85 -14.98 -1.45 -4.43
C LEU A 85 -16.23 -1.84 -3.63
N ALA A 86 -16.25 -3.04 -3.03
CA ALA A 86 -17.34 -3.47 -2.16
C ALA A 86 -17.50 -2.55 -0.93
N LEU A 87 -16.40 -2.14 -0.29
CA LEU A 87 -16.41 -1.16 0.79
C LEU A 87 -16.99 0.19 0.31
N GLN A 88 -16.58 0.68 -0.86
CA GLN A 88 -17.12 1.90 -1.44
C GLN A 88 -18.64 1.82 -1.66
N THR A 89 -19.12 0.70 -2.19
CA THR A 89 -20.56 0.44 -2.34
C THR A 89 -21.28 0.48 -1.00
N ALA A 90 -20.73 -0.18 0.03
CA ALA A 90 -21.31 -0.21 1.37
C ALA A 90 -21.36 1.19 2.02
N LEU A 91 -20.35 2.03 1.77
CA LEU A 91 -20.32 3.41 2.28
C LEU A 91 -21.30 4.36 1.57
N GLY A 92 -21.79 4.01 0.37
CA GLY A 92 -22.68 4.88 -0.43
C GLY A 92 -22.02 6.17 -0.91
N ARG A 93 -20.70 6.28 -0.85
CA ARG A 93 -19.88 7.43 -1.29
C ARG A 93 -18.50 6.95 -1.69
N ARG A 94 -17.69 7.82 -2.31
CA ARG A 94 -16.28 7.51 -2.61
C ARG A 94 -15.53 7.06 -1.35
N ALA A 95 -14.85 5.92 -1.44
CA ALA A 95 -13.91 5.46 -0.42
C ALA A 95 -12.53 6.04 -0.72
N TYR A 96 -11.91 6.67 0.27
CA TYR A 96 -10.54 7.20 0.15
C TYR A 96 -9.53 6.13 0.55
N VAL A 97 -8.53 5.91 -0.29
CA VAL A 97 -7.56 4.82 -0.20
C VAL A 97 -6.18 5.38 0.03
N ALA A 98 -5.53 4.96 1.12
CA ALA A 98 -4.13 5.22 1.39
C ALA A 98 -3.31 3.94 1.10
N VAL A 99 -2.61 3.90 -0.02
CA VAL A 99 -1.70 2.81 -0.37
C VAL A 99 -0.33 3.11 0.23
N VAL A 100 0.23 2.17 1.00
CA VAL A 100 1.53 2.35 1.65
C VAL A 100 2.47 1.25 1.22
N ALA A 101 3.50 1.59 0.45
CA ALA A 101 4.59 0.67 0.16
C ALA A 101 5.44 0.47 1.42
N ALA A 102 5.46 -0.73 1.98
CA ALA A 102 6.07 -1.03 3.27
C ALA A 102 7.54 -0.62 3.31
N GLY A 103 8.30 -1.00 2.28
CA GLY A 103 9.74 -0.87 2.25
C GLY A 103 10.40 -1.68 3.38
N THR A 104 11.64 -1.35 3.71
CA THR A 104 12.31 -1.95 4.87
C THR A 104 12.98 -0.90 5.72
N VAL A 105 13.10 -1.20 7.01
CA VAL A 105 13.98 -0.47 7.92
C VAL A 105 15.31 -1.22 8.00
N GLU A 106 16.39 -0.56 7.62
CA GLU A 106 17.76 -1.10 7.68
C GLU A 106 18.28 -1.14 9.12
N ALA A 107 19.45 -1.75 9.31
CA ALA A 107 20.05 -1.92 10.64
C ALA A 107 20.38 -0.58 11.34
N ASP A 108 20.61 0.48 10.58
CA ASP A 108 20.86 1.84 11.09
C ASP A 108 19.56 2.62 11.39
N GLY A 109 18.40 1.99 11.21
CA GLY A 109 17.09 2.59 11.43
C GLY A 109 16.57 3.43 10.25
N SER A 110 17.34 3.59 9.18
CA SER A 110 16.88 4.27 7.98
C SER A 110 15.83 3.44 7.23
N TRP A 111 14.87 4.12 6.61
CA TRP A 111 13.90 3.46 5.74
C TRP A 111 14.40 3.44 4.29
N ARG A 112 14.27 2.29 3.65
CA ARG A 112 14.61 2.06 2.24
C ARG A 112 13.36 1.65 1.47
N ALA A 113 13.12 2.34 0.36
CA ALA A 113 12.14 1.88 -0.63
C ALA A 113 12.55 0.52 -1.20
N CYS A 114 11.59 -0.39 -1.31
CA CYS A 114 11.80 -1.72 -1.88
C CYS A 114 11.13 -1.80 -3.25
N ALA A 115 11.84 -2.32 -4.25
CA ALA A 115 11.37 -2.31 -5.63
C ALA A 115 10.12 -3.19 -5.79
N GLU A 116 10.11 -4.35 -5.14
CA GLU A 116 8.98 -5.28 -5.09
C GLU A 116 7.73 -4.67 -4.46
N ASP A 117 7.85 -3.91 -3.37
CA ASP A 117 6.72 -3.26 -2.72
C ASP A 117 6.17 -2.12 -3.57
N GLN A 118 7.06 -1.37 -4.24
CA GLN A 118 6.64 -0.32 -5.16
C GLN A 118 5.91 -0.88 -6.39
N LEU A 119 6.39 -2.00 -6.94
CA LEU A 119 5.71 -2.72 -8.02
C LEU A 119 4.36 -3.26 -7.58
N ALA A 120 4.28 -3.86 -6.39
CA ALA A 120 3.02 -4.33 -5.82
C ALA A 120 2.04 -3.18 -5.53
N ALA A 121 2.53 -2.04 -5.07
CA ALA A 121 1.69 -0.86 -4.82
C ALA A 121 1.15 -0.30 -6.13
N GLY A 122 1.99 -0.25 -7.17
CA GLY A 122 1.57 0.06 -8.53
C GLY A 122 0.51 -0.91 -9.06
N ALA A 123 0.63 -2.21 -8.78
CA ALA A 123 -0.36 -3.22 -9.15
C ALA A 123 -1.71 -3.00 -8.46
N VAL A 124 -1.72 -2.64 -7.17
CA VAL A 124 -2.95 -2.27 -6.45
C VAL A 124 -3.60 -1.05 -7.08
N VAL A 125 -2.83 -0.01 -7.40
CA VAL A 125 -3.37 1.22 -8.04
C VAL A 125 -3.91 0.91 -9.44
N ASP A 126 -3.22 0.08 -10.23
CA ASP A 126 -3.67 -0.37 -11.55
C ASP A 126 -5.00 -1.14 -11.46
N ALA A 127 -5.12 -2.05 -10.50
CA ALA A 127 -6.35 -2.81 -10.27
C ALA A 127 -7.52 -1.91 -9.83
N LEU A 128 -7.27 -0.91 -8.96
CA LEU A 128 -8.27 0.09 -8.58
C LEU A 128 -8.72 0.94 -9.77
N ALA A 129 -7.77 1.38 -10.61
CA ALA A 129 -8.08 2.15 -11.81
C ALA A 129 -8.92 1.34 -12.82
N ALA A 130 -8.65 0.04 -12.97
CA ALA A 130 -9.46 -0.86 -13.80
C ALA A 130 -10.93 -0.97 -13.33
N LEU A 131 -11.20 -0.71 -12.05
CA LEU A 131 -12.54 -0.65 -11.46
C LEU A 131 -13.15 0.77 -11.43
N GLY A 132 -12.48 1.76 -12.04
CA GLY A 132 -12.92 3.16 -12.08
C GLY A 132 -12.60 3.98 -10.82
N ILE A 133 -11.72 3.49 -9.95
CA ILE A 133 -11.20 4.23 -8.79
C ILE A 133 -9.83 4.82 -9.18
N ASP A 134 -9.86 5.87 -10.01
CA ASP A 134 -8.70 6.38 -10.76
C ASP A 134 -8.31 7.83 -10.44
N ALA A 135 -8.97 8.47 -9.47
CA ALA A 135 -8.61 9.79 -8.98
C ALA A 135 -7.34 9.73 -8.09
N THR A 136 -6.21 9.39 -8.71
CA THR A 136 -4.90 9.11 -8.09
C THR A 136 -4.06 10.36 -7.86
N SER A 137 -3.26 10.36 -6.79
CA SER A 137 -2.16 11.30 -6.61
C SER A 137 -1.03 11.11 -7.64
N PRO A 138 -0.12 12.08 -7.83
CA PRO A 138 1.03 11.92 -8.70
C PRO A 138 1.91 10.74 -8.28
N GLU A 139 2.08 10.52 -6.97
CA GLU A 139 2.84 9.41 -6.41
C GLU A 139 2.20 8.06 -6.79
N ALA A 140 0.87 7.95 -6.67
CA ALA A 140 0.13 6.76 -7.07
C ALA A 140 0.17 6.53 -8.59
N ALA A 141 0.05 7.60 -9.39
CA ALA A 141 0.11 7.53 -10.85
C ALA A 141 1.49 7.06 -11.35
N VAL A 142 2.58 7.55 -10.75
CA VAL A 142 3.94 7.12 -11.08
C VAL A 142 4.15 5.65 -10.78
N ALA A 143 3.72 5.17 -9.61
CA ALA A 143 3.82 3.75 -9.25
C ALA A 143 2.99 2.86 -10.20
N CYS A 144 1.77 3.28 -10.52
CA CYS A 144 0.89 2.59 -11.47
C CYS A 144 1.54 2.47 -12.87
N ALA A 145 2.04 3.59 -13.41
CA ALA A 145 2.71 3.59 -14.71
C ALA A 145 3.97 2.72 -14.72
N ALA A 146 4.77 2.75 -13.65
CA ALA A 146 5.95 1.90 -13.51
C ALA A 146 5.56 0.42 -13.51
N TYR A 147 4.52 0.03 -12.75
CA TYR A 147 4.02 -1.34 -12.76
C TYR A 147 3.51 -1.74 -14.14
N GLN A 148 2.65 -0.94 -14.79
CA GLN A 148 2.12 -1.25 -16.12
C GLN A 148 3.23 -1.51 -17.15
N GLN A 149 4.26 -0.65 -17.16
CA GLN A 149 5.40 -0.78 -18.06
C GLN A 149 6.27 -1.99 -17.76
N LEU A 150 6.42 -2.35 -16.48
CA LEU A 150 7.30 -3.43 -16.02
C LEU A 150 6.58 -4.77 -15.81
N ARG A 151 5.25 -4.80 -15.90
CA ARG A 151 4.39 -5.97 -15.68
C ARG A 151 4.86 -7.22 -16.43
N PRO A 152 5.29 -7.16 -17.72
CA PRO A 152 5.78 -8.34 -18.42
C PRO A 152 7.01 -9.01 -17.77
N ALA A 153 7.81 -8.24 -17.01
CA ALA A 153 9.03 -8.69 -16.36
C ALA A 153 8.94 -8.68 -14.83
N VAL A 154 7.77 -8.41 -14.24
CA VAL A 154 7.63 -8.15 -12.79
C VAL A 154 8.17 -9.29 -11.93
N GLY A 155 7.95 -10.55 -12.31
CA GLY A 155 8.49 -11.70 -11.59
C GLY A 155 10.03 -11.74 -11.55
N HIS A 156 10.68 -11.36 -12.66
CA HIS A 156 12.15 -11.25 -12.72
C HIS A 156 12.65 -10.10 -11.84
N LEU A 157 11.96 -8.95 -11.86
CA LEU A 157 12.33 -7.78 -11.06
C LEU A 157 12.19 -8.06 -9.56
N VAL A 158 11.10 -8.71 -9.14
CA VAL A 158 10.89 -9.14 -7.75
C VAL A 158 11.97 -10.14 -7.34
N THR A 159 12.24 -11.16 -8.16
CA THR A 159 13.28 -12.17 -7.85
C THR A 159 14.68 -11.57 -7.76
N ALA A 160 14.96 -10.53 -8.55
CA ALA A 160 16.23 -9.81 -8.55
C ALA A 160 16.33 -8.74 -7.45
N SER A 161 15.27 -8.47 -6.70
CA SER A 161 15.24 -7.40 -5.72
C SER A 161 16.16 -7.69 -4.52
N VAL A 162 16.58 -6.62 -3.83
CA VAL A 162 17.46 -6.74 -2.66
C VAL A 162 16.83 -7.65 -1.59
N SER A 163 15.53 -7.54 -1.35
CA SER A 163 14.85 -8.37 -0.34
C SER A 163 14.76 -9.82 -0.77
N ALA A 164 14.44 -10.10 -2.04
CA ALA A 164 14.46 -11.47 -2.57
C ALA A 164 15.86 -12.09 -2.50
N ARG A 165 16.90 -11.34 -2.86
CA ARG A 165 18.31 -11.78 -2.74
C ARG A 165 18.71 -12.06 -1.30
N ARG A 166 18.23 -11.28 -0.33
CA ARG A 166 18.45 -11.52 1.11
C ARG A 166 17.69 -12.76 1.61
N LEU A 167 16.44 -12.97 1.18
CA LEU A 167 15.68 -14.18 1.47
C LEU A 167 16.38 -15.43 0.95
N ASP A 168 16.83 -15.40 -0.30
CA ASP A 168 17.59 -16.49 -0.93
C ASP A 168 18.88 -16.80 -0.15
N ALA A 169 19.67 -15.78 0.18
CA ALA A 169 20.89 -15.94 0.98
C ALA A 169 20.62 -16.51 2.38
N ALA A 170 19.42 -16.26 2.94
CA ALA A 170 18.98 -16.82 4.21
C ALA A 170 18.34 -18.21 4.09
N GLY A 171 18.29 -18.83 2.90
CA GLY A 171 17.68 -20.14 2.65
C GLY A 171 16.15 -20.12 2.51
N HIS A 172 15.55 -18.95 2.30
CA HIS A 172 14.10 -18.73 2.24
C HIS A 172 13.59 -18.39 0.83
N GLY A 173 14.33 -18.76 -0.24
CA GLY A 173 13.96 -18.46 -1.63
C GLY A 173 12.57 -18.98 -2.05
N GLY A 174 12.08 -20.05 -1.41
CA GLY A 174 10.72 -20.57 -1.63
C GLY A 174 9.61 -19.56 -1.28
N LEU A 175 9.86 -18.62 -0.37
CA LEU A 175 8.90 -17.56 -0.03
C LEU A 175 8.71 -16.56 -1.18
N VAL A 176 9.75 -16.32 -1.99
CA VAL A 176 9.67 -15.46 -3.18
C VAL A 176 8.79 -16.11 -4.24
N ALA A 177 9.00 -17.41 -4.48
CA ALA A 177 8.17 -18.17 -5.41
C ALA A 177 6.70 -18.22 -4.96
N ALA A 178 6.45 -18.39 -3.66
CA ALA A 178 5.10 -18.38 -3.10
C ALA A 178 4.41 -17.01 -3.26
N ALA A 179 5.13 -15.91 -3.02
CA ALA A 179 4.60 -14.55 -3.18
C ALA A 179 4.30 -14.17 -4.64
N LEU A 180 5.00 -14.78 -5.60
CA LEU A 180 4.78 -14.59 -7.03
C LEU A 180 3.74 -15.54 -7.64
N ALA A 181 3.36 -16.60 -6.91
CA ALA A 181 2.28 -17.48 -7.33
C ALA A 181 0.94 -16.71 -7.33
N ALA A 182 -0.05 -17.22 -8.07
CA ALA A 182 -1.37 -16.58 -8.15
C ALA A 182 -1.94 -16.32 -6.73
N GLY A 183 -2.51 -15.13 -6.54
CA GLY A 183 -2.93 -14.64 -5.24
C GLY A 183 -4.06 -15.47 -4.63
N PRO A 184 -4.20 -15.46 -3.29
CA PRO A 184 -5.34 -16.05 -2.61
C PRO A 184 -6.64 -15.37 -3.06
N VAL A 185 -7.75 -16.10 -2.93
CA VAL A 185 -9.08 -15.56 -3.21
C VAL A 185 -9.52 -14.55 -2.14
N ASP A 186 -8.91 -14.62 -0.94
CA ASP A 186 -9.30 -13.85 0.24
C ASP A 186 -8.29 -12.75 0.57
N VAL A 187 -8.81 -11.55 0.84
CA VAL A 187 -8.02 -10.38 1.29
C VAL A 187 -7.66 -10.53 2.77
N VAL A 188 -6.39 -10.28 3.12
CA VAL A 188 -5.96 -10.23 4.52
C VAL A 188 -6.40 -8.92 5.15
N VAL A 189 -7.50 -8.96 5.89
CA VAL A 189 -8.06 -7.81 6.62
C VAL A 189 -7.61 -7.84 8.09
N HIS A 190 -6.85 -6.83 8.50
CA HIS A 190 -6.39 -6.67 9.90
C HIS A 190 -7.39 -5.90 10.76
N ARG A 191 -8.18 -5.02 10.12
CA ARG A 191 -9.18 -4.19 10.77
C ARG A 191 -10.28 -3.83 9.77
N LEU A 192 -11.53 -3.97 10.18
CA LEU A 192 -12.67 -3.48 9.41
C LEU A 192 -12.86 -1.97 9.59
N HIS A 193 -13.42 -1.32 8.58
CA HIS A 193 -13.85 0.08 8.66
C HIS A 193 -14.86 0.26 9.80
N ARG A 194 -14.79 1.39 10.48
CA ARG A 194 -15.75 1.76 11.53
C ARG A 194 -16.46 3.04 11.15
N ASP A 195 -17.75 3.11 11.44
CA ASP A 195 -18.47 4.38 11.45
C ASP A 195 -17.95 5.27 12.60
N ALA A 196 -18.00 6.58 12.38
CA ALA A 196 -17.51 7.58 13.33
C ALA A 196 -18.41 7.71 14.57
#